data_AF-A0A9W6HF40-F1
#
_entry.id   AF-A0A9W6HF40-F1
#
_cell.length_a   1.000
_cell.length_b   1.000
_cell.length_c   1.000
_cell.angle_alpha   90.00
_cell.angle_beta   90.00
_cell.angle_gamma   90.00
#
_symmetry.space_group_name_H-M   'P 1'
#
loop_
_entity.id
_entity.type
_entity.pdbx_description
1 polymer ?
#
loop_
_entity_poly.entity_id
_entity_poly.type
_entity_poly.pdbx_seq_one_letter_code
_entity_poly.pdbx_strand_id
1 'polypeptide(L)' 'MPTTAELLDFEAAHPTWTGEKDELCVSELGLRPARYYVLLHRAVETREALEHDPVTTHRVLDRIERRARERRLRAA' A
#
# COMPACT_ATOMS: atom_id res chain seq x y z
N MET A 1 -15.03 0.70 -6.36
CA MET A 1 -13.61 1.06 -6.21
C MET A 1 -13.39 1.25 -4.73
N PRO A 2 -12.41 0.58 -4.11
CA PRO A 2 -12.20 0.70 -2.67
C PRO A 2 -11.80 2.13 -2.29
N THR A 3 -12.21 2.54 -1.11
CA THR A 3 -11.91 3.80 -0.45
C THR A 3 -10.49 3.81 0.11
N THR A 4 -10.00 5.00 0.50
CA THR A 4 -8.73 5.17 1.20
C THR A 4 -8.66 4.31 2.46
N ALA A 5 -9.73 4.32 3.28
CA ALA A 5 -9.84 3.53 4.50
C ALA A 5 -9.74 2.02 4.22
N GLU A 6 -10.52 1.50 3.25
CA GLU A 6 -10.49 0.06 2.91
C GLU A 6 -9.12 -0.41 2.44
N LEU A 7 -8.38 0.44 1.71
CA LEU A 7 -7.01 0.12 1.29
C LEU A 7 -6.03 0.06 2.47
N LEU A 8 -6.20 0.95 3.46
CA LEU A 8 -5.36 0.99 4.64
C LEU A 8 -5.69 -0.14 5.61
N ASP A 9 -6.97 -0.44 5.83
CA ASP A 9 -7.42 -1.55 6.67
C ASP A 9 -6.88 -2.88 6.13
N PHE A 10 -6.93 -3.06 4.81
CA PHE A 10 -6.36 -4.25 4.16
C PHE A 10 -4.84 -4.33 4.32
N GLU A 11 -4.10 -3.22 4.17
CA GLU A 11 -2.63 -3.22 4.37
C GLU A 11 -2.25 -3.43 5.85
N ALA A 12 -3.04 -2.90 6.78
CA ALA A 12 -2.84 -3.07 8.21
C ALA A 12 -3.02 -4.54 8.63
N ALA A 13 -4.04 -5.21 8.09
CA ALA A 13 -4.28 -6.64 8.29
C ALA A 13 -3.21 -7.53 7.63
N HIS A 14 -2.63 -7.07 6.50
CA HIS A 14 -1.68 -7.85 5.70
C HIS A 14 -0.35 -7.10 5.48
N PRO A 15 0.45 -6.80 6.51
CA PRO A 15 1.63 -5.93 6.39
C PRO A 15 2.77 -6.55 5.56
N THR A 16 2.78 -7.87 5.42
CA THR A 16 3.81 -8.65 4.72
C THR A 16 3.29 -9.11 3.37
N TRP A 17 4.17 -9.15 2.36
CA TRP A 17 3.81 -9.65 1.05
C TRP A 17 4.03 -11.17 0.98
N THR A 18 2.96 -11.91 0.73
CA THR A 18 2.95 -13.36 0.47
C THR A 18 2.11 -13.63 -0.77
N GLY A 19 2.28 -14.78 -1.43
CA GLY A 19 1.44 -15.14 -2.58
C GLY A 19 -0.05 -15.20 -2.23
N GLU A 20 -0.39 -15.55 -0.99
CA GLU A 20 -1.75 -15.52 -0.45
C GLU A 20 -2.36 -14.10 -0.47
N LYS A 21 -1.56 -13.06 -0.26
CA LYS A 21 -2.02 -11.67 -0.31
C LYS A 21 -2.47 -11.26 -1.71
N ASP A 22 -1.92 -11.86 -2.77
CA ASP A 22 -2.36 -11.59 -4.15
C ASP A 22 -3.77 -12.11 -4.40
N GLU A 23 -4.08 -13.30 -3.88
CA GLU A 23 -5.43 -13.88 -3.96
C GLU A 23 -6.42 -13.05 -3.13
N LEU A 24 -6.02 -12.64 -1.92
CA LEU A 24 -6.84 -11.78 -1.04
C LEU A 24 -7.10 -10.41 -1.64
N CYS A 25 -6.13 -9.81 -2.37
CA CYS A 25 -6.37 -8.56 -3.11
C CYS A 25 -7.52 -8.71 -4.12
N VAL A 26 -7.60 -9.87 -4.78
CA VAL A 26 -8.65 -10.12 -5.78
C VAL A 26 -9.97 -10.47 -5.13
N SER A 27 -9.97 -11.29 -4.08
CA SER A 27 -11.21 -11.74 -3.43
C SER A 27 -11.84 -10.70 -2.51
N GLU A 28 -11.05 -9.95 -1.74
CA GLU A 28 -11.57 -8.98 -0.75
C GLU A 28 -11.76 -7.59 -1.34
N LEU A 29 -10.79 -7.09 -2.12
CA LEU A 29 -10.84 -5.73 -2.68
C LEU A 29 -11.37 -5.70 -4.12
N GLY A 30 -11.49 -6.86 -4.78
CA GLY A 30 -11.85 -6.92 -6.21
C GLY A 30 -10.76 -6.34 -7.12
N LEU A 31 -9.51 -6.25 -6.64
CA LEU A 31 -8.41 -5.58 -7.34
C LEU A 31 -7.32 -6.56 -7.75
N ARG A 32 -6.79 -6.36 -8.95
CA ARG A 32 -5.50 -6.95 -9.33
C ARG A 32 -4.39 -6.39 -8.42
N PRO A 33 -3.39 -7.19 -8.02
CA PRO A 33 -2.27 -6.76 -7.17
C PRO A 33 -1.59 -5.45 -7.59
N ALA A 34 -1.31 -5.30 -8.89
CA ALA A 34 -0.70 -4.09 -9.42
C ALA A 34 -1.60 -2.85 -9.22
N ARG A 35 -2.92 -3.00 -9.41
CA ARG A 35 -3.88 -1.90 -9.24
C ARG A 35 -4.04 -1.50 -7.78
N TYR A 36 -4.03 -2.49 -6.88
CA TYR A 36 -4.02 -2.29 -5.43
C TYR A 36 -2.88 -1.36 -5.01
N TYR A 37 -1.63 -1.68 -5.38
CA TYR A 37 -0.49 -0.86 -5.00
C TYR A 37 -0.54 0.56 -5.56
N VAL A 38 -1.01 0.73 -6.80
CA VAL A 38 -1.18 2.06 -7.38
C VAL A 38 -2.18 2.89 -6.58
N LEU A 39 -3.28 2.29 -6.13
CA LEU A 39 -4.27 2.99 -5.31
C LEU A 39 -3.73 3.24 -3.90
N LEU A 40 -3.11 2.24 -3.27
CA LEU A 40 -2.52 2.38 -1.93
C LEU A 40 -1.48 3.51 -1.90
N HIS A 41 -0.58 3.58 -2.88
CA HIS A 41 0.42 4.63 -2.95
C HIS A 41 -0.20 6.03 -3.08
N ARG A 42 -1.30 6.17 -3.82
CA ARG A 42 -2.03 7.44 -3.91
C ARG A 42 -2.80 7.76 -2.63
N ALA A 43 -3.37 6.74 -1.98
CA ALA A 43 -4.15 6.87 -0.77
C ALA A 43 -3.28 7.46 0.36
N VAL A 44 -2.08 6.92 0.57
CA VAL A 44 -1.15 7.36 1.63
C VAL A 44 -0.59 8.78 1.46
N GLU A 45 -0.77 9.38 0.28
CA GLU A 45 -0.40 10.78 0.02
C GLU A 45 -1.49 11.78 0.46
N THR A 46 -2.65 11.29 0.90
CA THR A 46 -3.79 12.13 1.29
C THR A 46 -3.83 12.41 2.79
N ARG A 47 -4.53 13.49 3.16
CA ARG A 47 -4.81 13.81 4.58
C ARG A 47 -5.71 12.76 5.24
N GLU A 48 -6.69 12.25 4.49
CA GLU A 48 -7.64 11.22 4.92
C GLU A 48 -6.91 9.96 5.44
N ALA A 49 -5.84 9.54 4.74
CA ALA A 49 -5.06 8.38 5.17
C ALA A 49 -4.38 8.59 6.53
N LEU A 50 -3.83 9.78 6.77
CA LEU A 50 -3.21 10.14 8.05
C LEU A 50 -4.23 10.24 9.19
N GLU A 51 -5.45 10.66 8.90
CA GLU A 51 -6.54 10.75 9.87
C GLU A 51 -7.10 9.36 10.22
N HIS A 52 -7.15 8.45 9.25
CA HIS A 52 -7.67 7.09 9.42
C HIS A 52 -6.68 6.16 10.12
N ASP A 53 -5.48 5.99 9.54
CA ASP A 53 -4.42 5.15 10.12
C ASP A 53 -3.04 5.75 9.83
N PRO A 54 -2.52 6.60 10.74
CA PRO A 54 -1.22 7.22 10.57
C PRO A 54 -0.08 6.19 10.65
N VAL A 55 -0.24 5.06 11.35
CA VAL A 55 0.84 4.08 11.52
C VAL A 55 1.06 3.32 10.21
N THR A 56 -0.03 2.81 9.62
CA THR A 56 0.05 2.10 8.34
C THR A 56 0.47 3.04 7.22
N THR A 57 -0.05 4.28 7.22
CA THR A 57 0.32 5.31 6.24
C THR A 57 1.83 5.58 6.24
N HIS A 58 2.43 5.90 7.40
CA HIS A 58 3.87 6.13 7.48
C HIS A 58 4.69 4.89 7.12
N ARG A 59 4.26 3.69 7.55
CA ARG A 59 4.95 2.44 7.21
C ARG A 59 5.01 2.20 5.70
N VAL A 60 3.93 2.49 4.98
CA VAL A 60 3.87 2.36 3.52
C VAL A 60 4.76 3.41 2.86
N LEU A 61 4.70 4.68 3.29
CA LEU A 61 5.57 5.74 2.79
C LEU A 61 7.05 5.39 2.94
N ASP A 62 7.46 4.90 4.13
CA ASP A 62 8.83 4.46 4.37
C ASP A 62 9.24 3.33 3.42
N ARG A 63 8.35 2.38 3.14
CA ARG A 63 8.61 1.28 2.19
C ARG A 63 8.80 1.81 0.77
N ILE A 64 8.01 2.79 0.35
CA ILE A 64 8.12 3.43 -0.97
C ILE A 64 9.47 4.14 -1.08
N GLU A 65 9.82 4.94 -0.07
CA GLU A 65 11.09 5.67 -0.04
C GLU A 65 12.30 4.74 -0.10
N ARG A 66 12.32 3.67 0.71
CA ARG A 66 13.41 2.69 0.70
C ARG A 66 13.63 2.11 -0.71
N ARG A 67 12.54 1.68 -1.36
CA ARG A 67 12.61 1.16 -2.74
C ARG A 67 13.09 2.21 -3.74
N ALA A 68 12.68 3.47 -3.58
CA ALA A 68 13.15 4.56 -4.44
C ALA A 68 14.66 4.81 -4.25
N ARG A 69 15.15 4.79 -3.01
CA ARG A 69 16.59 4.92 -2.69
C ARG A 69 17.39 3.77 -3.29
N GLU A 70 16.95 2.53 -3.12
CA GLU A 70 17.60 1.34 -3.72
C GLU A 70 17.71 1.44 -5.25
N ARG A 71 16.66 1.92 -5.93
CA ARG A 71 16.69 2.13 -7.39
C ARG A 71 17.72 3.18 -7.80
N ARG A 72 17.82 4.28 -7.06
CA ARG A 72 18.81 5.35 -7.33
C ARG A 72 20.24 4.83 -7.17
N LEU A 73 20.51 4.04 -6.13
CA LEU A 73 21.83 3.45 -5.90
C LEU A 73 22.25 2.46 -6.99
N ARG A 74 21.31 1.75 -7.63
CA ARG A 74 21.61 0.83 -8.74
C ARG A 74 21.84 1.54 -10.09
N ALA A 75 21.38 2.78 -10.20
CA ALA A 75 21.46 3.57 -11.44
C ALA A 75 22.66 4.53 -11.46
N ALA A 76 23.42 4.61 -10.36
CA ALA A 76 24.65 5.39 -10.22
C ALA A 76 25.87 4.48 -10.34
#